data_AF-A0A1G7IAB5-F1
#
_entry.id   AF-A0A1G7IAB5-F1
#
_cell.length_a   1.000
_cell.length_b   1.000
_cell.length_c   1.000
_cell.angle_alpha   90.00
_cell.angle_beta   90.00
_cell.angle_gamma   90.00
#
_symmetry.space_group_name_H-M   'P 1'
#
loop_
_entity.id
_entity.type
_entity.pdbx_description
1 polymer ?
#
loop_
_entity_poly.entity_id
_entity_poly.type
_entity_poly.pdbx_seq_one_letter_code
_entity_poly.pdbx_strand_id
1 'polypeptide(L)'
;MNFKNLFVCLTLKDVEEKFPVEGFQKNETTGHKELLITLFGQRLWVDAYAVKLYKGRGSAFCWKDSQEGRYIELTDKNEVCPECGWWKCHYCGSCRCNKPSDERKNEQNNE
;
A
#
# COMPACT_ATOMS: atom_id res chain seq x y z
N MET A 1 4.35 7.48 -1.52
CA MET A 1 3.46 6.42 -1.01
C MET A 1 2.01 6.91 -1.05
N ASN A 2 1.09 6.09 -1.55
CA ASN A 2 -0.35 6.37 -1.56
C ASN A 2 -0.99 5.83 -0.27
N PHE A 3 -1.16 6.68 0.75
CA PHE A 3 -1.76 6.28 2.02
C PHE A 3 -3.27 6.56 2.12
N LYS A 4 -3.92 7.00 1.03
CA LYS A 4 -5.38 7.18 1.00
C LYS A 4 -6.07 5.84 1.26
N ASN A 5 -7.00 5.82 2.21
CA ASN A 5 -7.73 4.61 2.64
C ASN A 5 -6.80 3.43 2.98
N LEU A 6 -5.59 3.72 3.45
CA LEU A 6 -4.62 2.74 3.92
C LEU A 6 -4.73 2.60 5.43
N PHE A 7 -4.60 1.36 5.91
CA PHE A 7 -4.71 1.01 7.30
C PHE A 7 -3.57 0.06 7.68
N VAL A 8 -3.05 0.24 8.90
CA VAL A 8 -2.18 -0.73 9.56
C VAL A 8 -3.07 -1.71 10.33
N CYS A 9 -2.88 -3.01 10.11
CA CYS A 9 -3.56 -4.05 10.85
C CYS A 9 -2.66 -4.48 12.01
N LEU A 10 -3.15 -4.34 13.24
CA LEU A 10 -2.48 -4.81 14.44
C LEU A 10 -3.38 -5.82 15.16
N THR A 11 -2.79 -6.88 15.68
CA THR A 11 -3.51 -7.82 16.55
C THR A 11 -3.38 -7.36 17.99
N LEU A 12 -4.50 -6.94 18.58
CA LEU A 12 -4.60 -6.52 19.98
C LEU A 12 -5.52 -7.48 20.71
N LYS A 13 -5.01 -8.16 21.76
CA LYS A 13 -5.78 -9.13 22.55
C LYS A 13 -6.54 -10.15 21.67
N ASP A 14 -5.83 -10.74 20.71
CA ASP A 14 -6.34 -11.73 19.74
C ASP A 14 -7.38 -11.21 18.73
N VAL A 15 -7.62 -9.90 18.68
CA VAL A 15 -8.50 -9.26 17.69
C VAL A 15 -7.67 -8.45 16.71
N GLU A 16 -7.88 -8.68 15.41
CA GLU A 16 -7.28 -7.84 14.36
C GLU A 16 -8.05 -6.53 14.26
N GLU A 17 -7.37 -5.42 14.54
CA GLU A 17 -7.89 -4.06 14.43
C GLU A 17 -7.18 -3.28 13.32
N LYS A 18 -7.91 -2.36 12.69
CA LYS A 18 -7.42 -1.55 11.57
C LYS A 18 -7.27 -0.09 12.01
N PHE A 19 -6.05 0.41 11.95
CA PHE A 19 -5.71 1.78 12.30
C PHE A 19 -5.46 2.59 11.03
N PRO A 20 -6.17 3.71 10.81
CA PRO A 20 -5.98 4.52 9.61
C PRO A 20 -4.57 5.12 9.59
N VAL A 21 -3.92 5.11 8.42
CA VAL A 21 -2.65 5.79 8.22
C VAL A 21 -2.89 7.29 8.07
N GLU A 22 -2.23 8.07 8.92
CA GLU A 22 -2.36 9.53 9.01
C GLU A 22 -1.24 10.26 8.26
N GLY A 23 -0.13 9.58 7.99
CA GLY A 23 1.03 10.12 7.30
C GLY A 23 2.08 9.05 7.02
N PHE A 24 3.11 9.41 6.26
CA PHE A 24 4.27 8.54 6.04
C PHE A 24 5.55 9.36 6.05
N GLN A 25 6.66 8.72 6.43
CA GLN A 25 8.00 9.25 6.28
C GLN A 25 8.95 8.16 5.76
N LYS A 26 10.15 8.55 5.33
CA LYS A 26 11.21 7.59 5.02
C LYS A 26 12.12 7.51 6.25
N ASN A 27 12.40 6.31 6.73
CA ASN A 27 13.43 6.11 7.73
C ASN A 27 14.80 6.27 7.05
N GLU A 28 15.63 7.21 7.51
CA GLU A 28 16.93 7.50 6.90
C GLU A 28 17.97 6.41 7.14
N THR A 29 17.77 5.55 8.15
CA THR A 29 18.68 4.44 8.46
C THR A 29 18.37 3.18 7.65
N THR A 30 17.10 2.77 7.60
CA THR A 30 16.69 1.54 6.89
C THR A 30 16.30 1.79 5.44
N GLY A 31 15.98 3.04 5.09
CA GLY A 31 15.40 3.41 3.80
C GLY A 31 13.91 3.06 3.66
N HIS A 32 13.33 2.35 4.63
CA HIS A 32 11.94 1.90 4.59
C HIS A 32 10.96 3.06 4.75
N LYS A 33 9.71 2.84 4.35
CA LYS A 33 8.60 3.73 4.69
C LYS A 33 8.10 3.44 6.09
N GLU A 34 7.95 4.49 6.89
CA GLU A 34 7.26 4.44 8.17
C GLU A 34 5.90 5.11 8.06
N LEU A 35 4.91 4.60 8.78
CA LEU A 35 3.52 5.03 8.75
C LEU A 35 3.14 5.60 10.11
N LEU A 36 2.54 6.78 10.07
CA LEU A 36 1.97 7.41 11.26
C LEU A 36 0.57 6.83 11.51
N ILE A 37 0.36 6.31 12.71
CA ILE A 37 -0.96 5.89 13.20
C ILE A 37 -1.17 6.44 14.62
N THR A 38 -2.44 6.58 15.02
CA THR A 38 -2.81 6.84 16.42
C THR A 38 -3.32 5.57 17.09
N LEU A 39 -2.65 5.12 18.15
CA LEU A 39 -3.01 3.98 18.98
C LEU A 39 -3.18 4.42 20.43
N PHE A 40 -4.33 4.13 21.05
CA PHE A 40 -4.65 4.56 22.42
C PHE A 40 -4.43 6.07 22.68
N GLY A 41 -4.69 6.91 21.67
CA GLY A 41 -4.49 8.36 21.74
C GLY A 41 -3.04 8.83 21.57
N GLN A 42 -2.10 7.91 21.34
CA GLN A 42 -0.70 8.22 21.09
C GLN A 42 -0.35 8.02 19.62
N ARG A 43 0.39 8.99 19.06
CA ARG A 43 0.92 8.90 17.70
C ARG A 43 2.21 8.08 17.71
N LEU A 44 2.30 7.11 16.81
CA LEU A 44 3.49 6.29 16.62
C LEU A 44 3.80 6.10 15.14
N TRP A 45 5.10 5.96 14.85
CA TRP A 45 5.62 5.55 13.56
C TRP A 45 5.84 4.04 13.56
N VAL A 46 5.31 3.35 12.56
CA VAL A 46 5.51 1.91 12.38
C VAL A 46 6.15 1.63 11.02
N ASP A 47 7.10 0.70 10.97
CA ASP A 47 7.71 0.28 9.71
C ASP A 47 6.67 -0.45 8.84
N ALA A 48 6.45 0.05 7.63
CA ALA A 48 5.49 -0.51 6.67
C ALA A 48 5.82 -1.96 6.28
N TYR A 49 7.08 -2.39 6.38
CA TYR A 49 7.51 -3.77 6.13
C TYR A 49 7.28 -4.70 7.31
N ALA A 50 7.15 -4.17 8.52
CA ALA A 50 6.99 -4.94 9.74
C ALA A 50 5.52 -5.16 10.12
N VAL A 51 4.58 -4.58 9.36
CA VAL A 51 3.14 -4.62 9.67
C VAL A 51 2.32 -5.16 8.51
N LYS A 52 1.16 -5.75 8.85
CA LYS A 52 0.16 -6.09 7.84
C LYS A 52 -0.57 -4.83 7.42
N LEU A 53 -0.64 -4.60 6.11
CA LEU A 53 -1.31 -3.44 5.53
C LEU A 53 -2.64 -3.85 4.91
N TYR A 54 -3.63 -2.98 5.04
CA TYR A 54 -4.95 -3.11 4.45
C TYR A 54 -5.30 -1.84 3.70
N LYS A 55 -5.91 -1.97 2.52
CA LYS A 55 -6.47 -0.85 1.77
C LYS A 55 -7.90 -1.23 1.38
N GLY A 56 -8.81 -0.25 1.38
CA GLY A 56 -10.25 -0.48 1.07
C GLY A 56 -10.49 -1.13 -0.30
N ARG A 57 -11.75 -1.36 -0.70
CA ARG A 57 -12.00 -1.95 -2.04
C ARG A 57 -11.60 -1.00 -3.18
N GLY A 58 -11.16 -1.56 -4.30
CA GLY A 58 -10.86 -0.84 -5.52
C GLY A 58 -10.90 -1.75 -6.76
N SER A 59 -10.76 -1.15 -7.94
CA SER A 59 -10.63 -1.88 -9.20
C SER A 59 -9.44 -1.34 -9.97
N ALA A 60 -8.70 -2.21 -10.66
CA ALA A 60 -7.57 -1.79 -11.49
C ALA A 60 -7.49 -2.60 -12.79
N PHE A 61 -6.84 -2.02 -13.79
CA PHE A 61 -6.57 -2.71 -15.04
C PHE A 61 -5.12 -3.18 -15.07
N CYS A 62 -4.91 -4.50 -15.10
CA CYS A 62 -3.60 -5.11 -15.08
C CYS A 62 -2.98 -5.14 -16.48
N TRP A 63 -1.91 -4.37 -16.68
CA TRP A 63 -1.10 -4.33 -17.90
C TRP A 63 0.13 -5.26 -17.83
N LYS A 64 -0.04 -6.53 -17.41
CA LYS A 64 1.10 -7.46 -17.29
C LYS A 64 1.76 -7.71 -18.65
N ASP A 65 0.93 -7.88 -19.67
CA ASP A 65 1.35 -8.06 -21.05
C ASP A 65 0.81 -6.87 -21.85
N SER A 66 1.69 -6.13 -22.52
CA SER A 66 1.36 -4.92 -23.30
C SER A 66 0.33 -5.17 -24.42
N GLN A 67 0.03 -6.44 -24.71
CA GLN A 67 -0.91 -6.87 -25.74
C GLN A 67 -2.28 -7.31 -25.17
N GLU A 68 -2.37 -7.74 -23.91
CA GLU A 68 -3.60 -8.28 -23.31
C GLU A 68 -3.73 -7.85 -21.84
N GLY A 69 -4.15 -6.61 -21.62
CA GLY A 69 -4.49 -6.17 -20.27
C GLY A 69 -5.83 -6.75 -19.81
N ARG A 70 -5.98 -6.97 -18.50
CA ARG A 70 -7.21 -7.52 -17.89
C ARG A 70 -7.72 -6.64 -16.75
N TYR A 71 -9.03 -6.41 -16.68
CA TYR A 71 -9.66 -5.87 -15.48
C TYR A 71 -9.56 -6.87 -14.34
N ILE A 72 -8.98 -6.43 -13.22
CA ILE A 72 -8.91 -7.21 -12.00
C ILE A 72 -9.65 -6.47 -10.88
N GLU A 73 -10.38 -7.24 -10.08
CA GLU A 73 -10.93 -6.73 -8.84
C GLU A 73 -9.83 -6.74 -7.76
N LEU A 74 -9.66 -5.60 -7.08
CA LEU A 74 -8.77 -5.48 -5.94
C LEU A 74 -9.63 -5.44 -4.68
N THR A 75 -9.65 -6.57 -4.01
CA THR A 75 -10.40 -6.80 -2.78
C THR A 75 -9.56 -6.47 -1.55
N ASP A 76 -10.21 -6.51 -0.39
CA ASP A 76 -9.56 -6.47 0.92
C ASP A 76 -8.57 -7.61 1.19
N LYS A 77 -8.61 -8.68 0.38
CA LYS A 77 -7.70 -9.82 0.50
C LYS A 77 -6.39 -9.62 -0.25
N ASN A 78 -6.28 -8.57 -1.08
CA ASN A 78 -5.07 -8.31 -1.84
C ASN A 78 -3.99 -7.67 -0.95
N GLU A 79 -2.77 -8.19 -1.04
CA GLU A 79 -1.62 -7.63 -0.33
C GLU A 79 -1.39 -6.18 -0.77
N VAL A 80 -0.94 -5.33 0.15
CA VAL A 80 -0.56 -3.95 -0.15
C VAL A 80 0.95 -3.83 -0.17
N CYS A 81 1.49 -3.14 -1.16
CA CYS A 81 2.92 -2.90 -1.29
C CYS A 81 3.37 -1.88 -0.22
N PRO A 82 4.31 -2.24 0.67
CA PRO A 82 4.78 -1.35 1.74
C PRO A 82 5.51 -0.10 1.21
N GLU A 83 6.11 -0.19 0.02
CA GLU A 83 6.84 0.93 -0.59
C GLU A 83 5.93 2.05 -1.12
N CYS A 84 4.85 1.65 -1.80
CA CYS A 84 4.04 2.59 -2.55
C CYS A 84 2.60 2.70 -2.06
N GLY A 85 2.15 1.85 -1.14
CA GLY A 85 0.80 1.89 -0.56
C GLY A 85 -0.32 1.48 -1.53
N TRP A 86 0.03 0.92 -2.68
CA TRP A 86 -0.89 0.36 -3.67
C TRP A 86 -1.02 -1.15 -3.51
N TRP A 87 -2.17 -1.74 -3.89
CA TRP A 87 -2.32 -3.20 -3.88
C TRP A 87 -1.28 -3.85 -4.80
N LYS A 88 -0.77 -5.01 -4.40
CA LYS A 88 -0.09 -5.95 -5.28
C LYS A 88 -1.14 -6.71 -6.07
N CYS A 89 -1.02 -6.65 -7.38
CA CYS A 89 -1.87 -7.42 -8.28
C CYS A 89 -1.72 -8.92 -8.00
N HIS A 90 -2.80 -9.64 -7.71
CA HIS A 90 -2.75 -11.09 -7.49
C HIS A 90 -2.38 -11.87 -8.76
N TYR A 91 -2.57 -11.28 -9.96
CA TYR A 91 -2.26 -11.92 -11.24
C TYR A 91 -0.78 -11.78 -11.66
N CYS A 92 -0.16 -10.64 -11.38
CA CYS A 92 1.21 -10.36 -11.83
C CYS A 92 2.20 -10.03 -10.70
N GLY A 93 1.75 -9.95 -9.46
CA GLY A 93 2.56 -9.55 -8.29
C GLY A 93 2.92 -8.06 -8.25
N SER A 94 2.74 -7.32 -9.34
CA SER A 94 3.14 -5.91 -9.44
C SER A 94 2.16 -4.98 -8.74
N CYS A 95 2.71 -3.97 -8.06
CA CYS A 95 2.00 -2.82 -7.51
C CYS A 95 1.99 -1.62 -8.48
N ARG A 96 2.46 -1.79 -9.72
CA ARG A 96 2.44 -0.75 -10.76
C ARG A 96 1.14 -0.76 -11.59
N CYS A 97 0.44 -1.89 -11.62
CA CYS A 97 -0.74 -2.09 -12.46
C CYS A 97 -1.93 -1.19 -12.10
N ASN A 98 -2.01 -0.74 -10.86
CA ASN A 98 -3.10 0.10 -10.34
C ASN A 98 -2.68 1.56 -10.11
N LYS A 99 -1.45 1.92 -10.48
CA LYS A 99 -1.02 3.33 -10.47
C LYS A 99 -1.68 4.05 -11.65
N PRO A 100 -2.37 5.19 -11.43
CA PRO A 100 -2.85 6.05 -12.51
C PRO A 100 -1.72 6.33 -13.51
N SER A 101 -2.05 6.48 -14.80
CA SER A 101 -1.07 6.79 -15.85
C SER A 101 -0.20 8.00 -15.53
N ASP A 102 -0.73 8.97 -14.78
CA ASP A 102 -0.02 10.20 -14.44
C ASP A 102 1.00 10.00 -13.31
N GLU A 103 0.75 9.05 -12.39
CA GLU A 103 1.73 8.67 -11.36
C GLU A 103 2.86 7.78 -11.94
N ARG A 104 2.60 7.03 -13.02
CA ARG A 104 3.63 6.22 -13.72
C ARG A 104 4.69 7.08 -14.41
N LYS A 105 4.30 8.25 -14.94
CA LYS A 105 5.20 9.17 -15.65
C LYS A 105 6.23 9.84 -14.75
N ASN A 106 5.88 10.10 -13.49
CA ASN A 106 6.78 10.78 -12.54
C ASN A 106 7.88 9.84 -11.97
N GLU A 107 7.69 8.53 -12.03
CA GLU A 107 8.71 7.56 -11.59
C GLU A 107 9.71 7.24 -12.71
N GLN A 108 9.31 7.27 -14.00
CA GLN A 108 10.21 7.01 -15.14
C GLN A 108 11.20 8.15 -15.45
N ASN A 109 10.99 9.36 -14.90
CA ASN A 109 11.86 10.52 -15.10
C ASN A 109 12.86 10.73 -13.94
N ASN A 110 12.89 9.80 -12.96
CA ASN A 110 13.76 9.87 -11.78
C ASN A 110 14.67 8.62 -11.62
N GLU A 111 14.73 7.76 -12.63
CA GLU A 111 15.75 6.71 -12.80
C GLU A 111 16.74 7.16 -13.89
#